data_AF-A0A1V4WGM7-F1
#
_entry.id   AF-A0A1V4WGM7-F1
#
_cell.length_a   1.000
_cell.length_b   1.000
_cell.length_c   1.000
_cell.angle_alpha   90.00
_cell.angle_beta   90.00
_cell.angle_gamma   90.00
#
_symmetry.space_group_name_H-M   'P 1'
#
loop_
_entity.id
_entity.type
_entity.pdbx_description
1 polymer ?
#
loop_
_entity_poly.entity_id
_entity_poly.type
_entity_poly.pdbx_seq_one_letter_code
_entity_poly.pdbx_strand_id
1 'polypeptide(L)' 'MVLGESALTEEDVLFVKFSDAFEDRFVRQGEYENRTIEESLRIGWELLGMLPPNLLKRVRDEFIERYYPKTS' A
#
# COMPACT_ATOMS: atom_id res chain seq x y z
N MET A 1 21.94 11.36 -10.91
CA MET A 1 20.87 12.32 -11.27
C MET A 1 19.63 11.84 -10.55
N VAL A 2 19.38 12.38 -9.36
CA VAL A 2 18.15 12.07 -8.62
C VAL A 2 17.05 12.85 -9.34
N LEU A 3 16.05 12.15 -9.90
CA LEU A 3 14.87 12.83 -10.44
C LEU A 3 14.30 13.70 -9.31
N GLY A 4 14.32 15.02 -9.50
CA GLY A 4 13.81 15.94 -8.50
C GLY A 4 12.34 15.67 -8.25
N GLU A 5 11.94 15.68 -6.99
CA GLU A 5 10.55 15.48 -6.52
C GLU A 5 9.54 16.39 -7.27
N SER A 6 10.02 17.49 -7.87
CA SER A 6 9.25 18.43 -8.68
C SER A 6 8.82 17.92 -10.07
N ALA A 7 9.30 16.76 -10.53
CA ALA A 7 8.90 16.16 -11.81
C ALA A 7 7.84 15.05 -11.67
N LEU A 8 7.45 14.72 -10.44
CA LEU A 8 6.53 13.62 -10.15
C LEU A 8 5.08 14.05 -10.42
N THR A 9 4.29 13.15 -10.99
CA THR A 9 2.84 13.30 -11.03
C THR A 9 2.24 13.07 -9.63
N GLU A 10 0.99 13.48 -9.42
CA GLU A 10 0.31 13.20 -8.15
C GLU A 10 0.24 11.69 -7.84
N GLU A 11 0.07 10.86 -8.88
CA GLU A 11 0.11 9.40 -8.74
C GLU A 11 1.50 8.90 -8.33
N ASP A 12 2.57 9.42 -8.94
CA ASP A 12 3.93 9.03 -8.58
C ASP A 12 4.26 9.40 -7.14
N VAL A 13 3.80 10.57 -6.66
CA VAL A 13 3.95 10.98 -5.27
C VAL A 13 3.22 10.02 -4.32
N LEU A 14 2.03 9.54 -4.70
CA LEU A 14 1.31 8.52 -3.93
C LEU A 14 2.07 7.20 -3.90
N PHE A 15 2.67 6.78 -5.02
CA PHE A 15 3.50 5.57 -5.06
C PHE A 15 4.76 5.67 -4.21
N VAL A 16 5.43 6.83 -4.17
CA VAL A 16 6.57 7.06 -3.28
C VAL A 16 6.13 6.91 -1.82
N LYS A 17 5.05 7.59 -1.41
CA LYS A 17 4.52 7.48 -0.04
C LYS A 17 4.09 6.06 0.32
N PHE A 18 3.45 5.36 -0.62
CA PHE A 18 3.07 3.96 -0.45
C PHE A 18 4.31 3.09 -0.26
N SER A 19 5.37 3.29 -1.05
CA SER A 19 6.62 2.53 -0.95
C SER A 19 7.25 2.70 0.43
N ASP A 20 7.35 3.93 0.92
CA ASP A 20 7.91 4.20 2.26
C ASP A 20 7.07 3.53 3.36
N ALA A 21 5.74 3.65 3.27
CA ALA A 21 4.84 3.03 4.23
C ALA A 21 4.87 1.49 4.17
N PHE A 22 5.05 0.91 2.97
CA PHE A 22 5.16 -0.52 2.77
C PHE A 22 6.45 -1.08 3.39
N GLU A 23 7.58 -0.45 3.15
CA GLU A 23 8.85 -0.83 3.76
C GLU A 23 8.78 -0.77 5.29
N ASP A 24 8.24 0.33 5.84
CA ASP A 24 8.22 0.54 7.28
C ASP A 24 7.19 -0.33 8.02
N ARG A 25 6.00 -0.55 7.43
CA ARG A 25 4.88 -1.22 8.12
C ARG A 25 4.68 -2.67 7.70
N PHE A 26 4.95 -3.02 6.44
CA PHE A 26 4.71 -4.37 5.94
C PHE A 26 5.97 -5.22 6.00
N VAL A 27 7.09 -4.71 5.48
CA VAL A 27 8.37 -5.44 5.38
C VAL A 27 9.11 -5.45 6.71
N ARG A 28 9.27 -4.28 7.35
CA ARG A 28 10.03 -4.14 8.59
C ARG A 28 9.26 -4.70 9.80
N GLN A 29 9.37 -6.01 9.97
CA GLN A 29 8.91 -6.73 11.17
C GLN A 29 9.94 -6.60 12.28
N GLY A 30 9.47 -6.43 13.51
CA GLY A 30 10.33 -6.49 14.70
C GLY A 30 10.98 -7.87 14.85
N GLU A 31 12.14 -7.94 15.49
CA GLU A 31 12.90 -9.19 15.71
C GLU A 31 12.07 -10.30 16.39
N TYR A 32 11.10 -9.91 17.22
CA TYR A 32 10.22 -10.81 17.96
C TYR A 32 8.75 -10.71 17.51
N GLU A 33 8.50 -10.07 16.38
CA GLU A 33 7.16 -9.95 15.82
C GLU A 33 6.81 -11.23 15.08
N ASN A 34 5.70 -11.87 15.46
CA ASN A 34 5.18 -13.05 14.80
C ASN A 34 3.76 -12.76 14.30
N ARG A 35 3.66 -12.25 13.07
CA ARG A 35 2.38 -11.95 12.44
C ARG A 35 1.76 -13.20 11.84
N THR A 36 0.46 -13.37 12.03
CA THR A 36 -0.30 -14.34 11.24
C THR A 36 -0.43 -13.87 9.78
N ILE A 37 -0.83 -14.79 8.90
CA ILE A 37 -1.09 -14.44 7.51
C ILE A 37 -2.25 -13.45 7.38
N GLU A 38 -3.27 -13.57 8.22
CA GLU A 38 -4.42 -12.66 8.26
C GLU A 38 -4.01 -11.24 8.67
N GLU A 39 -3.13 -11.12 9.67
CA GLU A 39 -2.59 -9.82 10.08
C GLU A 39 -1.76 -9.17 8.98
N SER A 40 -0.91 -9.96 8.31
CA SER A 40 -0.13 -9.48 7.18
C SER A 40 -1.04 -9.02 6.04
N LEU A 41 -2.05 -9.81 5.67
CA LEU A 41 -3.03 -9.43 4.64
C LEU A 41 -3.80 -8.17 5.03
N ARG A 42 -4.20 -8.02 6.29
CA ARG A 42 -4.86 -6.81 6.79
C ARG A 42 -3.98 -5.58 6.61
N ILE A 43 -2.71 -5.63 7.02
CA ILE A 43 -1.75 -4.52 6.83
C ILE A 43 -1.59 -4.21 5.33
N GLY A 44 -1.48 -5.23 4.49
CA GLY A 44 -1.40 -5.07 3.04
C GLY A 44 -2.60 -4.29 2.48
N TRP A 45 -3.83 -4.65 2.85
CA TRP A 45 -5.04 -3.95 2.41
C TRP A 45 -5.15 -2.53 2.97
N GLU A 46 -4.73 -2.29 4.21
CA GLU A 46 -4.65 -0.94 4.77
C GLU A 46 -3.69 -0.05 3.98
N LEU A 47 -2.51 -0.56 3.60
CA LEU A 47 -1.54 0.16 2.80
C LEU A 47 -2.02 0.40 1.37
N LEU A 48 -2.65 -0.60 0.75
CA LEU A 48 -3.25 -0.45 -0.58
C LEU A 48 -4.37 0.61 -0.59
N GLY A 49 -5.02 0.86 0.55
CA GLY A 49 -5.99 1.97 0.70
C GLY A 49 -5.40 3.37 0.54
N MET A 50 -4.07 3.52 0.54
CA MET A 50 -3.41 4.79 0.23
C MET A 50 -3.44 5.14 -1.27
N LEU A 51 -3.66 4.13 -2.12
CA LEU A 51 -3.69 4.26 -3.57
C LEU A 51 -5.14 4.18 -4.05
N PRO A 52 -5.59 5.06 -4.96
CA PRO A 52 -6.94 4.98 -5.48
C PRO A 52 -7.18 3.64 -6.22
N PRO A 53 -8.41 3.08 -6.13
CA PRO A 53 -8.68 1.70 -6.55
C PRO A 53 -8.46 1.45 -8.06
N ASN A 54 -8.55 2.49 -8.89
CA ASN A 54 -8.25 2.41 -10.33
C ASN A 54 -6.78 2.08 -10.63
N LEU A 55 -5.86 2.28 -9.67
CA LEU A 55 -4.46 1.91 -9.78
C LEU A 55 -4.21 0.43 -9.45
N LEU A 56 -5.15 -0.28 -8.82
CA LEU A 56 -5.04 -1.68 -8.43
C LEU A 56 -5.33 -2.64 -9.60
N LYS A 57 -4.72 -2.41 -10.76
CA LYS A 57 -5.01 -3.10 -12.04
C LYS A 57 -4.78 -4.62 -12.05
N ARG A 58 -4.07 -5.15 -11.05
CA ARG A 58 -3.76 -6.59 -10.90
C ARG A 58 -4.59 -7.29 -9.83
N VAL A 59 -5.47 -6.57 -9.18
CA VAL A 59 -6.37 -7.11 -8.15
C VAL A 59 -7.75 -7.27 -8.79
N ARG A 60 -8.37 -8.43 -8.59
CA ARG A 60 -9.73 -8.66 -9.10
C ARG A 60 -10.73 -7.78 -8.34
N ASP A 61 -11.72 -7.26 -9.06
CA ASP A 61 -12.75 -6.37 -8.50
C ASP A 61 -13.46 -6.99 -7.28
N GLU A 62 -13.74 -8.30 -7.30
CA GLU A 62 -14.34 -9.04 -6.18
C GLU A 62 -13.56 -8.90 -4.86
N PHE A 63 -12.24 -8.75 -4.94
CA PHE A 63 -11.39 -8.57 -3.77
C PHE A 63 -11.28 -7.10 -3.37
N ILE A 64 -11.28 -6.19 -4.34
CA ILE A 64 -11.33 -4.75 -4.08
C ILE A 64 -12.63 -4.44 -3.33
N GLU A 65 -13.78 -4.87 -3.81
CA GLU A 65 -15.07 -4.63 -3.17
C GLU A 65 -15.15 -5.19 -1.73
N ARG A 66 -14.49 -6.33 -1.48
CA ARG A 66 -14.55 -7.04 -0.21
C ARG A 66 -13.56 -6.52 0.83
N TYR A 67 -12.35 -6.15 0.42
CA TYR A 67 -11.24 -5.90 1.34
C TYR A 67 -10.63 -4.50 1.23
N TYR A 68 -10.88 -3.76 0.14
CA TYR A 68 -10.39 -2.40 0.02
C TYR A 68 -11.02 -1.52 1.12
N PRO A 69 -10.23 -0.71 1.85
CA PRO A 69 -10.76 0.13 2.90
C PRO A 69 -11.82 1.07 2.34
N LYS A 70 -13.06 0.93 2.84
CA LYS A 70 -14.13 1.89 2.57
C LYS A 70 -13.80 3.16 3.35
N THR A 71 -12.97 4.01 2.74
CA THR A 71 -12.72 5.36 3.27
C THR A 71 -14.08 6.07 3.34
N SER A 72 -14.45 6.52 4.54
CA SER A 72 -15.70 7.24 4.80
C SER A 72 -15.70 8.65 4.24
#